data_AF-A0A8J5M4Q7-F1
#
_entry.id   AF-A0A8J5M4Q7-F1
#
_cell.length_a   1.000
_cell.length_b   1.000
_cell.length_c   1.000
_cell.angle_alpha   90.00
_cell.angle_beta   90.00
_cell.angle_gamma   90.00
#
_symmetry.space_group_name_H-M   'P 1'
#
loop_
_entity.id
_entity.type
_entity.pdbx_description
1 polymer ?
#
loop_
_entity_poly.entity_id
_entity_poly.type
_entity_poly.pdbx_seq_one_letter_code
_entity_poly.pdbx_strand_id
1 'polypeptide(L)'
;MKRRGDIDYGVRQHKRLKEANFPHKIRALPHVIERIDLLSMSVEDAAVEAAATNQIVWLQRLLPLVASQVKDQVSCDTTDIAAARGHCEAIKLIYRCWVQPAGSTFANAFSIPKPCYNFDILEALELAVKNENDKIARVICDKSGFPGEILRWAAKHDNLEVLRVVYRFEDDYMEDLYRAMIIAIERGFLEIVKFLTMECGEGLLEYAADEFGFSCPLVTAIAHGKWEVIEYLDTQDMYLDESEDFDATALERAFASAAGKNQLGIMTYLQTKKKFDRTAIDKALNSAASCGHLDSVKYLCDIEGYELSAAALDKAFENAAEDWNLEMVKFLGGKGNVSRASINTAFEYAMNEPGIFRGKADDQLEMLKHLHSKGCIDPEVISEDFAHVARNCHVDVVEYLYSTGSTSISSDIVEKGFRKATRENSIEVVEFLYNTGVVSPKSIEDAFLKAASRGDLYVMEYLFSCGCKFQSLLEKALCKHSSLPPRVLLFLKQKQEITLM
;
A
#
# COMPACT_ATOMS: atom_id res chain seq x y z
N MET A 1 8.70 10.33 -8.47
CA MET A 1 9.83 9.94 -9.35
C MET A 1 9.36 9.95 -10.79
N LYS A 2 10.02 10.73 -11.67
CA LYS A 2 9.61 10.90 -13.08
C LYS A 2 9.83 9.60 -13.86
N ARG A 3 8.80 9.14 -14.57
CA ARG A 3 8.87 8.01 -15.52
C ARG A 3 9.96 8.29 -16.57
N ARG A 4 11.00 7.45 -16.65
CA ARG A 4 12.00 7.43 -17.75
C ARG A 4 11.47 6.60 -18.92
N GLY A 5 10.25 6.89 -19.39
CA GLY A 5 9.58 6.08 -20.42
C GLY A 5 9.76 6.57 -21.85
N ASP A 6 10.10 7.85 -22.05
CA ASP A 6 10.30 8.44 -23.39
C ASP A 6 11.59 9.24 -23.39
N ILE A 7 12.72 8.56 -23.49
CA ILE A 7 13.94 9.22 -23.94
C ILE A 7 14.00 9.00 -25.45
N ASP A 8 13.52 9.99 -26.20
CA ASP A 8 13.79 10.09 -27.63
C ASP A 8 15.30 10.28 -27.81
N TYR A 9 16.03 9.16 -27.96
CA TYR A 9 17.48 9.14 -28.12
C TYR A 9 17.93 9.80 -29.44
N GLY A 10 17.02 10.05 -30.39
CA GLY A 10 17.31 10.88 -31.57
C GLY A 10 17.63 12.34 -31.21
N VAL A 11 17.13 12.84 -30.08
CA VAL A 11 17.33 14.24 -29.62
C VAL A 11 18.70 14.45 -28.96
N ARG A 12 19.50 13.39 -28.74
CA ARG A 12 20.88 13.55 -28.23
C ARG A 12 21.89 13.98 -29.29
N GLN A 13 21.64 13.74 -30.57
CA GLN A 13 22.67 13.79 -31.63
C GLN A 13 23.37 15.15 -31.83
N HIS A 14 22.88 16.25 -31.25
CA HIS A 14 23.58 17.54 -31.28
C HIS A 14 23.55 18.33 -29.97
N LYS A 15 23.16 17.72 -28.83
CA LYS A 15 23.08 18.44 -27.55
C LYS A 15 24.45 19.02 -27.12
N ARG A 16 25.55 18.32 -27.43
CA ARG A 16 26.92 18.73 -27.09
C ARG A 16 27.41 19.92 -27.92
N LEU A 17 26.89 20.07 -29.12
CA LEU A 17 27.23 21.16 -30.04
C LEU A 17 26.25 22.34 -29.98
N LYS A 18 25.25 22.35 -29.07
CA LYS A 18 24.23 23.41 -28.97
C LYS A 18 24.82 24.80 -28.69
N GLU A 19 25.89 24.86 -27.90
CA GLU A 19 26.56 26.12 -27.55
C GLU A 19 27.78 26.42 -28.45
N ALA A 20 28.13 25.48 -29.35
CA ALA A 20 29.29 25.62 -30.23
C ALA A 20 28.99 26.55 -31.43
N ASN A 21 29.82 27.59 -31.59
CA ASN A 21 29.59 28.62 -32.61
C ASN A 21 30.30 28.29 -33.93
N PHE A 22 29.71 27.40 -34.72
CA PHE A 22 30.22 27.04 -36.04
C PHE A 22 29.83 28.07 -37.13
N PRO A 23 30.73 28.40 -38.07
CA PRO A 23 30.38 29.18 -39.26
C PRO A 23 29.21 28.58 -40.05
N HIS A 24 28.37 29.43 -40.65
CA HIS A 24 27.16 29.00 -41.40
C HIS A 24 27.44 27.94 -42.47
N LYS A 25 28.60 28.00 -43.15
CA LYS A 25 29.01 27.02 -44.16
C LYS A 25 29.21 25.61 -43.59
N ILE A 26 29.60 25.49 -42.32
CA ILE A 26 29.83 24.21 -41.63
C ILE A 26 28.51 23.70 -41.03
N ARG A 27 27.68 24.58 -40.44
CA ARG A 27 26.33 24.21 -39.95
C ARG A 27 25.42 23.68 -41.07
N ALA A 28 25.61 24.15 -42.30
CA ALA A 28 24.84 23.72 -43.47
C ALA A 28 25.20 22.31 -43.98
N LEU A 29 26.18 21.63 -43.37
CA LEU A 29 26.62 20.28 -43.74
C LEU A 29 26.30 19.29 -42.61
N PRO A 30 25.11 18.65 -42.60
CA PRO A 30 24.68 17.76 -41.51
C PRO A 30 25.67 16.64 -41.21
N HIS A 31 26.22 16.01 -42.25
CA HIS A 31 27.23 14.94 -42.12
C HIS A 31 28.55 15.41 -41.49
N VAL A 32 28.93 16.69 -41.64
CA VAL A 32 30.12 17.26 -41.01
C VAL A 32 29.85 17.54 -39.53
N ILE A 33 28.68 18.12 -39.22
CA ILE A 33 28.27 18.37 -37.84
C ILE A 33 28.11 17.06 -37.06
N GLU A 34 27.51 16.03 -37.66
CA GLU A 34 27.39 14.69 -37.09
C GLU A 34 28.76 14.07 -36.80
N ARG A 35 29.72 14.24 -37.71
CA ARG A 35 31.08 13.73 -37.53
C ARG A 35 31.86 14.49 -36.45
N ILE A 36 31.66 15.79 -36.32
CA ILE A 36 32.25 16.60 -35.26
C ILE A 36 31.64 16.22 -33.90
N ASP A 37 30.33 15.99 -33.83
CA ASP A 37 29.66 15.53 -32.60
C ASP A 37 30.18 14.14 -32.18
N LEU A 38 30.32 13.23 -33.15
CA LEU A 38 30.88 11.88 -32.94
C LEU A 38 32.35 11.91 -32.49
N LEU A 39 33.14 12.88 -32.94
CA LEU A 39 34.54 13.05 -32.49
C LEU A 39 34.65 13.77 -31.15
N SER A 40 33.59 14.44 -30.69
CA SER A 40 33.54 15.19 -29.44
C SER A 40 32.94 14.39 -28.27
N MET A 41 32.58 13.11 -28.51
CA MET A 41 32.04 12.25 -27.47
C MET A 41 33.08 11.96 -26.38
N SER A 42 32.64 11.90 -25.12
CA SER A 42 33.45 11.25 -24.08
C SER A 42 33.57 9.75 -24.36
N VAL A 43 34.49 9.06 -23.70
CA VAL A 43 34.68 7.60 -23.88
C VAL A 43 33.40 6.84 -23.51
N GLU A 44 32.70 7.28 -22.47
CA GLU A 44 31.43 6.74 -21.98
C GLU A 44 30.32 6.89 -23.02
N ASP A 45 30.15 8.10 -23.53
CA ASP A 45 29.15 8.44 -24.54
C ASP A 45 29.42 7.72 -25.87
N ALA A 46 30.69 7.61 -26.26
CA ALA A 46 31.11 6.86 -27.43
C ALA A 46 30.81 5.36 -27.28
N ALA A 47 30.93 4.80 -26.07
CA ALA A 47 30.61 3.40 -25.81
C ALA A 47 29.11 3.15 -26.00
N VAL A 48 28.26 4.05 -25.49
CA VAL A 48 26.79 3.98 -25.67
C VAL A 48 26.42 4.06 -27.15
N GLU A 49 27.02 4.98 -27.92
CA GLU A 49 26.76 5.10 -29.36
C GLU A 49 27.27 3.88 -30.16
N ALA A 50 28.43 3.33 -29.79
CA ALA A 50 28.98 2.13 -30.40
C ALA A 50 28.07 0.91 -30.18
N ALA A 51 27.50 0.79 -28.98
CA ALA A 51 26.50 -0.22 -28.65
C ALA A 51 25.20 0.00 -29.43
N ALA A 52 24.73 1.26 -29.52
CA ALA A 52 23.53 1.64 -30.24
C ALA A 52 23.62 1.42 -31.77
N THR A 53 24.83 1.42 -32.35
CA THR A 53 25.05 1.25 -33.79
C THR A 53 25.64 -0.12 -34.15
N ASN A 54 25.73 -1.03 -33.17
CA ASN A 54 26.29 -2.38 -33.31
C ASN A 54 27.75 -2.40 -33.83
N GLN A 55 28.54 -1.36 -33.53
CA GLN A 55 29.95 -1.26 -33.96
C GLN A 55 30.88 -2.01 -33.00
N ILE A 56 30.91 -3.34 -33.12
CA ILE A 56 31.58 -4.25 -32.16
C ILE A 56 33.06 -3.94 -31.94
N VAL A 57 33.82 -3.68 -33.00
CA VAL A 57 35.27 -3.39 -32.90
C VAL A 57 35.52 -2.06 -32.17
N TRP A 58 34.63 -1.08 -32.38
CA TRP A 58 34.70 0.21 -31.72
C TRP A 58 34.35 0.06 -30.24
N LEU A 59 33.24 -0.63 -29.95
CA LEU A 59 32.80 -0.96 -28.60
C LEU A 59 33.88 -1.72 -27.81
N GLN A 60 34.52 -2.74 -28.42
CA GLN A 60 35.57 -3.54 -27.77
C GLN A 60 36.78 -2.71 -27.33
N ARG A 61 37.11 -1.64 -28.06
CA ARG A 61 38.20 -0.74 -27.71
C ARG A 61 37.82 0.26 -26.62
N LEU A 62 36.55 0.63 -26.55
CA LEU A 62 36.04 1.64 -25.62
C LEU A 62 35.72 1.08 -24.23
N LEU A 63 35.12 -0.11 -24.15
CA LEU A 63 34.69 -0.72 -22.87
C LEU A 63 35.80 -0.82 -21.80
N PRO A 64 37.08 -1.12 -22.14
CA PRO A 64 38.16 -1.13 -21.16
C PRO A 64 38.62 0.25 -20.68
N LEU A 65 38.30 1.31 -21.44
CA LEU A 65 38.74 2.69 -21.18
C LEU A 65 37.74 3.48 -20.32
N VAL A 66 36.54 2.94 -20.09
CA VAL A 66 35.49 3.54 -19.26
C VAL A 66 35.98 3.68 -17.82
N ALA A 67 35.85 4.88 -17.25
CA ALA A 67 36.28 5.16 -15.88
C ALA A 67 35.49 4.32 -14.86
N SER A 68 36.18 3.78 -13.85
CA SER A 68 35.60 2.85 -12.85
C SER A 68 34.37 3.41 -12.13
N GLN A 69 34.35 4.72 -11.88
CA GLN A 69 33.32 5.43 -11.13
C GLN A 69 32.01 5.72 -11.89
N VAL A 70 32.00 5.56 -13.21
CA VAL A 70 30.80 5.67 -14.06
C VAL A 70 30.47 4.36 -14.79
N LYS A 71 31.26 3.32 -14.54
CA LYS A 71 31.18 2.03 -15.24
C LYS A 71 29.81 1.35 -15.07
N ASP A 72 29.18 1.49 -13.92
CA ASP A 72 27.82 0.98 -13.65
C ASP A 72 26.76 1.69 -14.50
N GLN A 73 26.84 3.02 -14.64
CA GLN A 73 25.87 3.76 -15.44
C GLN A 73 26.06 3.50 -16.93
N VAL A 74 27.31 3.47 -17.40
CA VAL A 74 27.63 3.20 -18.80
C VAL A 74 27.25 1.77 -19.16
N SER A 75 27.33 0.82 -18.21
CA SER A 75 26.92 -0.54 -18.47
C SER A 75 25.43 -0.71 -18.66
N CYS A 76 24.63 -0.06 -17.82
CA CYS A 76 23.18 0.07 -18.02
C CYS A 76 22.88 0.68 -19.40
N ASP A 77 23.36 1.91 -19.64
CA ASP A 77 23.05 2.66 -20.86
C ASP A 77 23.45 1.91 -22.16
N THR A 78 24.62 1.25 -22.17
CA THR A 78 25.09 0.48 -23.35
C THR A 78 24.28 -0.79 -23.60
N THR A 79 23.82 -1.47 -22.54
CA THR A 79 23.06 -2.70 -22.72
C THR A 79 21.60 -2.40 -23.05
N ASP A 80 20.98 -1.41 -22.40
CA ASP A 80 19.61 -1.01 -22.66
C ASP A 80 19.43 -0.56 -24.11
N ILE A 81 20.35 0.28 -24.61
CA ILE A 81 20.28 0.76 -25.99
C ILE A 81 20.54 -0.37 -27.00
N ALA A 82 21.44 -1.32 -26.69
CA ALA A 82 21.70 -2.47 -27.54
C ALA A 82 20.53 -3.46 -27.56
N ALA A 83 19.89 -3.69 -26.41
CA ALA A 83 18.69 -4.52 -26.27
C ALA A 83 17.51 -3.88 -27.01
N ALA A 84 17.28 -2.58 -26.81
CA ALA A 84 16.23 -1.83 -27.50
C ALA A 84 16.38 -1.89 -29.03
N ARG A 85 17.62 -1.86 -29.54
CA ARG A 85 17.91 -1.84 -30.99
C ARG A 85 18.15 -3.21 -31.64
N GLY A 86 18.05 -4.30 -30.89
CA GLY A 86 18.18 -5.62 -31.51
C GLY A 86 19.64 -6.11 -31.67
N HIS A 87 20.62 -5.55 -30.96
CA HIS A 87 22.05 -5.75 -31.23
C HIS A 87 22.69 -6.87 -30.40
N CYS A 88 22.48 -8.12 -30.81
CA CYS A 88 22.93 -9.33 -30.10
C CYS A 88 24.46 -9.38 -29.84
N GLU A 89 25.28 -9.04 -30.84
CA GLU A 89 26.75 -9.14 -30.70
C GLU A 89 27.33 -8.06 -29.78
N ALA A 90 26.72 -6.88 -29.75
CA ALA A 90 27.07 -5.82 -28.81
C ALA A 90 26.81 -6.29 -27.37
N ILE A 91 25.64 -6.89 -27.12
CA ILE A 91 25.28 -7.47 -25.82
C ILE A 91 26.27 -8.56 -25.41
N LYS A 92 26.56 -9.54 -26.30
CA LYS A 92 27.55 -10.60 -25.99
C LYS A 92 28.92 -10.03 -25.62
N LEU A 93 29.37 -8.98 -26.31
CA LEU A 93 30.65 -8.33 -26.02
C LEU A 93 30.60 -7.60 -24.67
N ILE A 94 29.55 -6.84 -24.42
CA ILE A 94 29.32 -6.12 -23.15
C ILE A 94 29.36 -7.09 -21.97
N TYR A 95 28.60 -8.18 -22.05
CA TYR A 95 28.58 -9.22 -21.03
C TYR A 95 29.95 -9.88 -20.84
N ARG A 96 30.67 -10.21 -21.92
CA ARG A 96 32.05 -10.76 -21.82
C ARG A 96 33.02 -9.82 -21.12
N CYS A 97 32.87 -8.51 -21.33
CA CYS A 97 33.78 -7.52 -20.76
C CYS A 97 33.54 -7.29 -19.28
N TRP A 98 32.29 -7.45 -18.80
CA TRP A 98 31.90 -7.03 -17.45
C TRP A 98 31.38 -8.15 -16.54
N VAL A 99 31.11 -9.35 -17.08
CA VAL A 99 30.86 -10.58 -16.33
C VAL A 99 32.07 -11.50 -16.52
N GLN A 100 32.98 -11.56 -15.54
CA GLN A 100 34.15 -12.46 -15.59
C GLN A 100 33.78 -13.88 -15.13
N PRO A 101 34.35 -14.95 -15.75
CA PRO A 101 34.28 -16.29 -15.18
C PRO A 101 35.11 -16.37 -13.90
N ALA A 102 34.65 -17.16 -12.91
CA ALA A 102 35.38 -17.44 -11.68
C ALA A 102 36.80 -17.96 -11.99
N GLY A 103 37.81 -17.11 -11.82
CA GLY A 103 39.15 -17.48 -12.29
C GLY A 103 40.25 -16.48 -12.02
N SER A 104 40.40 -15.98 -10.79
CA SER A 104 41.72 -15.62 -10.24
C SER A 104 41.64 -15.21 -8.77
N THR A 105 41.46 -16.17 -7.86
CA THR A 105 42.23 -16.34 -6.61
C THR A 105 41.65 -17.55 -5.87
N PHE A 106 42.52 -18.48 -5.49
CA PHE A 106 42.21 -19.68 -4.70
C PHE A 106 41.75 -19.31 -3.26
N ALA A 107 40.54 -18.78 -3.11
CA ALA A 107 39.87 -18.69 -1.82
C ALA A 107 38.35 -18.69 -2.03
N ASN A 108 37.70 -19.77 -1.56
CA ASN A 108 36.26 -20.01 -1.50
C ASN A 108 35.62 -20.63 -2.75
N ALA A 109 35.68 -21.97 -2.82
CA ALA A 109 34.94 -22.82 -3.75
C ALA A 109 33.42 -22.93 -3.46
N PHE A 110 32.84 -21.97 -2.74
CA PHE A 110 31.42 -21.93 -2.34
C PHE A 110 30.77 -20.58 -2.63
N SER A 111 31.25 -19.85 -3.63
CA SER A 111 30.68 -18.55 -3.99
C SER A 111 30.49 -18.45 -5.49
N ILE A 112 29.22 -18.43 -5.89
CA ILE A 112 28.73 -18.14 -7.24
C ILE A 112 29.38 -16.83 -7.73
N PRO A 113 29.89 -16.75 -8.98
CA PRO A 113 30.55 -15.54 -9.48
C PRO A 113 29.58 -14.34 -9.46
N LYS A 114 29.82 -13.42 -8.52
CA LYS A 114 29.12 -12.14 -8.43
C LYS A 114 29.60 -11.22 -9.58
N PRO A 115 28.71 -10.60 -10.38
CA PRO A 115 29.08 -9.59 -11.35
C PRO A 115 29.72 -8.47 -10.55
N CYS A 116 30.81 -7.93 -11.05
CA CYS A 116 31.58 -6.93 -10.32
C CYS A 116 30.80 -5.61 -10.14
N TYR A 117 29.60 -5.49 -10.74
CA TYR A 117 28.86 -4.25 -10.98
C TYR A 117 27.34 -4.48 -10.90
N ASN A 118 26.61 -3.50 -10.38
CA ASN A 118 25.15 -3.54 -10.17
C ASN A 118 24.41 -3.18 -11.47
N PHE A 119 24.54 -4.04 -12.48
CA PHE A 119 23.89 -3.87 -13.78
C PHE A 119 22.47 -4.45 -13.74
N ASP A 120 21.45 -3.69 -14.14
CA ASP A 120 20.04 -4.13 -14.10
C ASP A 120 19.71 -5.01 -15.33
N ILE A 121 20.12 -6.27 -15.25
CA ILE A 121 19.86 -7.31 -16.26
C ILE A 121 18.36 -7.41 -16.60
N LEU A 122 17.49 -7.08 -15.64
CA LEU A 122 16.05 -7.20 -15.79
C LEU A 122 15.47 -6.08 -16.67
N GLU A 123 16.03 -4.87 -16.63
CA GLU A 123 15.61 -3.75 -17.51
C GLU A 123 15.94 -4.05 -18.99
N ALA A 124 17.15 -4.54 -19.24
CA ALA A 124 17.55 -4.97 -20.59
C ALA A 124 16.72 -6.16 -21.10
N LEU A 125 16.40 -7.11 -20.23
CA LEU A 125 15.51 -8.23 -20.55
C LEU A 125 14.09 -7.75 -20.86
N GLU A 126 13.55 -6.83 -20.06
CA GLU A 126 12.23 -6.25 -20.26
C GLU A 126 12.14 -5.52 -21.62
N LEU A 127 13.18 -4.76 -21.98
CA LEU A 127 13.26 -4.11 -23.30
C LEU A 127 13.33 -5.11 -24.45
N ALA A 128 14.11 -6.19 -24.29
CA ALA A 128 14.22 -7.23 -25.31
C ALA A 128 12.87 -7.95 -25.53
N VAL A 129 12.15 -8.26 -24.45
CA VAL A 129 10.83 -8.88 -24.49
C VAL A 129 9.79 -7.93 -25.09
N LYS A 130 9.76 -6.65 -24.69
CA LYS A 130 8.84 -5.64 -25.25
C LYS A 130 9.00 -5.45 -26.76
N ASN A 131 10.21 -5.64 -27.26
CA ASN A 131 10.53 -5.51 -28.68
C ASN A 131 10.48 -6.87 -29.43
N GLU A 132 9.91 -7.92 -28.82
CA GLU A 132 9.76 -9.27 -29.42
C GLU A 132 11.08 -9.87 -29.91
N ASN A 133 12.20 -9.53 -29.25
CA ASN A 133 13.55 -9.96 -29.63
C ASN A 133 13.99 -11.21 -28.84
N ASP A 134 13.37 -12.36 -29.11
CA ASP A 134 13.63 -13.63 -28.40
C ASP A 134 15.09 -14.09 -28.42
N LYS A 135 15.82 -13.74 -29.48
CA LYS A 135 17.26 -14.04 -29.58
C LYS A 135 18.07 -13.28 -28.54
N ILE A 136 17.68 -12.04 -28.26
CA ILE A 136 18.37 -11.19 -27.28
C ILE A 136 17.98 -11.59 -25.88
N ALA A 137 16.69 -11.83 -25.63
CA ALA A 137 16.23 -12.37 -24.36
C ALA A 137 17.01 -13.65 -24.01
N ARG A 138 17.16 -14.59 -24.97
CA ARG A 138 18.00 -15.79 -24.79
C ARG A 138 19.45 -15.49 -24.46
N VAL A 139 20.09 -14.59 -25.19
CA VAL A 139 21.50 -14.21 -24.92
C VAL A 139 21.65 -13.58 -23.54
N ILE A 140 20.70 -12.75 -23.11
CA ILE A 140 20.68 -12.13 -21.79
C ILE A 140 20.54 -13.22 -20.71
N CYS A 141 19.59 -14.14 -20.87
CA CYS A 141 19.38 -15.28 -19.97
C CYS A 141 20.62 -16.18 -19.86
N ASP A 142 21.25 -16.54 -20.98
CA ASP A 142 22.44 -17.40 -21.01
C ASP A 142 23.67 -16.78 -20.33
N LYS A 143 23.71 -15.46 -20.22
CA LYS A 143 24.88 -14.69 -19.76
C LYS A 143 24.70 -14.04 -18.40
N SER A 144 23.50 -14.03 -17.84
CA SER A 144 23.19 -13.31 -16.60
C SER A 144 23.92 -13.86 -15.38
N GLY A 145 24.16 -15.16 -15.29
CA GLY A 145 24.73 -15.80 -14.09
C GLY A 145 23.80 -15.80 -12.87
N PHE A 146 22.59 -15.23 -12.98
CA PHE A 146 21.55 -15.16 -11.93
C PHE A 146 20.23 -15.72 -12.47
N PRO A 147 20.13 -17.05 -12.68
CA PRO A 147 18.89 -17.64 -13.17
C PRO A 147 17.71 -17.36 -12.22
N GLY A 148 17.93 -17.31 -10.91
CA GLY A 148 16.89 -17.05 -9.93
C GLY A 148 16.16 -15.72 -10.04
N GLU A 149 16.89 -14.63 -10.31
CA GLU A 149 16.29 -13.32 -10.52
C GLU A 149 15.45 -13.27 -11.78
N ILE A 150 15.91 -13.93 -12.85
CA ILE A 150 15.19 -14.01 -14.11
C ILE A 150 13.95 -14.90 -13.99
N LEU A 151 14.02 -16.03 -13.27
CA LEU A 151 12.86 -16.89 -12.99
C LEU A 151 11.76 -16.10 -12.27
N ARG A 152 12.12 -15.35 -11.22
CA ARG A 152 11.18 -14.47 -10.52
C ARG A 152 10.63 -13.37 -11.43
N TRP A 153 11.47 -12.77 -12.27
CA TRP A 153 11.03 -11.75 -13.22
C TRP A 153 10.05 -12.32 -14.24
N ALA A 154 10.33 -13.49 -14.80
CA ALA A 154 9.47 -14.16 -15.77
C ALA A 154 8.09 -14.50 -15.17
N ALA A 155 8.08 -15.03 -13.93
CA ALA A 155 6.86 -15.27 -13.17
C ALA A 155 6.09 -13.98 -12.81
N LYS A 156 6.78 -12.85 -12.59
CA LYS A 156 6.09 -11.56 -12.36
C LYS A 156 5.42 -11.01 -13.62
N HIS A 157 5.96 -11.31 -14.81
CA HIS A 157 5.54 -10.71 -16.08
C HIS A 157 4.78 -11.67 -17.01
N ASP A 158 4.36 -12.84 -16.52
CA ASP A 158 3.68 -13.88 -17.31
C ASP A 158 4.45 -14.32 -18.57
N ASN A 159 5.78 -14.39 -18.46
CA ASN A 159 6.64 -14.72 -19.60
C ASN A 159 7.14 -16.17 -19.52
N LEU A 160 6.31 -17.10 -19.98
CA LEU A 160 6.64 -18.52 -20.02
C LEU A 160 7.87 -18.82 -20.90
N GLU A 161 8.08 -18.09 -21.98
CA GLU A 161 9.22 -18.33 -22.89
C GLU A 161 10.56 -18.01 -22.24
N VAL A 162 10.66 -16.86 -21.55
CA VAL A 162 11.85 -16.52 -20.76
C VAL A 162 12.07 -17.54 -19.64
N LEU A 163 10.98 -17.97 -18.99
CA LEU A 163 11.05 -18.98 -17.95
C LEU A 163 11.60 -20.31 -18.48
N ARG A 164 11.12 -20.79 -19.63
CA ARG A 164 11.62 -22.01 -20.30
C ARG A 164 13.10 -21.93 -20.68
N VAL A 165 13.57 -20.75 -21.09
CA VAL A 165 14.98 -20.54 -21.47
C VAL A 165 15.91 -20.64 -20.26
N VAL A 166 15.48 -20.10 -19.13
CA VAL A 166 16.31 -19.99 -17.92
C VAL A 166 16.19 -21.23 -17.05
N TYR A 167 15.07 -21.93 -17.16
CA TYR A 167 14.79 -23.16 -16.43
C TYR A 167 15.95 -24.16 -16.54
N ARG A 168 16.46 -24.58 -15.37
CA ARG A 168 17.40 -25.68 -15.20
C ARG A 168 17.00 -26.44 -13.94
N PHE A 169 16.83 -27.75 -14.07
CA PHE A 169 16.54 -28.63 -12.93
C PHE A 169 17.86 -29.05 -12.27
N GLU A 170 18.41 -28.17 -11.45
CA GLU A 170 19.61 -28.42 -10.63
C GLU A 170 19.28 -28.02 -9.17
N ASP A 171 19.73 -28.80 -8.19
CA ASP A 171 19.38 -28.64 -6.77
C ASP A 171 19.66 -27.22 -6.24
N ASP A 172 20.71 -26.56 -6.76
CA ASP A 172 21.12 -25.20 -6.38
C ASP A 172 20.07 -24.11 -6.71
N TYR A 173 19.01 -24.41 -7.49
CA TYR A 173 18.00 -23.44 -7.92
C TYR A 173 16.56 -23.78 -7.49
N MET A 174 16.36 -24.81 -6.64
CA MET A 174 15.01 -25.21 -6.19
C MET A 174 14.27 -24.08 -5.46
N GLU A 175 14.95 -23.31 -4.62
CA GLU A 175 14.36 -22.15 -3.93
C GLU A 175 13.82 -21.11 -4.93
N ASP A 176 14.60 -20.81 -5.96
CA ASP A 176 14.25 -19.81 -6.96
C ASP A 176 13.07 -20.27 -7.83
N LEU A 177 13.05 -21.56 -8.20
CA LEU A 177 11.94 -22.18 -8.93
C LEU A 177 10.66 -22.17 -8.10
N TYR A 178 10.75 -22.52 -6.81
CA TYR A 178 9.60 -22.47 -5.91
C TYR A 178 9.07 -21.04 -5.74
N ARG A 179 9.97 -20.06 -5.53
CA ARG A 179 9.57 -18.64 -5.45
C ARG A 179 8.93 -18.15 -6.74
N ALA A 180 9.43 -18.57 -7.90
CA ALA A 180 8.81 -18.25 -9.19
C ALA A 180 7.41 -18.88 -9.31
N MET A 181 7.23 -20.13 -8.87
CA MET A 181 5.93 -20.80 -8.82
C MET A 181 4.94 -20.03 -7.95
N ILE A 182 5.33 -19.66 -6.72
CA ILE A 182 4.49 -18.88 -5.80
C ILE A 182 4.08 -17.53 -6.42
N ILE A 183 5.01 -16.80 -7.03
CA ILE A 183 4.70 -15.53 -7.72
C ILE A 183 3.68 -15.76 -8.85
N ALA A 184 3.85 -16.82 -9.65
CA ALA A 184 2.93 -17.15 -10.73
C ALA A 184 1.53 -17.49 -10.17
N ILE A 185 1.46 -18.21 -9.05
CA ILE A 185 0.22 -18.52 -8.35
C ILE A 185 -0.44 -17.27 -7.81
N GLU A 186 0.29 -16.39 -7.11
CA GLU A 186 -0.26 -15.13 -6.56
C GLU A 186 -0.88 -14.24 -7.64
N ARG A 187 -0.34 -14.31 -8.86
CA ARG A 187 -0.80 -13.55 -10.03
C ARG A 187 -1.87 -14.27 -10.85
N GLY A 188 -1.93 -15.60 -10.79
CA GLY A 188 -2.87 -16.44 -11.53
C GLY A 188 -2.36 -16.87 -12.91
N PHE A 189 -1.05 -16.97 -13.11
CA PHE A 189 -0.44 -17.35 -14.39
C PHE A 189 -0.40 -18.87 -14.55
N LEU A 190 -1.55 -19.45 -14.89
CA LEU A 190 -1.80 -20.89 -14.93
C LEU A 190 -0.78 -21.65 -15.78
N GLU A 191 -0.38 -21.12 -16.94
CA GLU A 191 0.54 -21.84 -17.85
C GLU A 191 1.96 -21.95 -17.28
N ILE A 192 2.41 -20.96 -16.52
CA ILE A 192 3.68 -21.03 -15.78
C ILE A 192 3.55 -22.04 -14.63
N VAL A 193 2.43 -22.04 -13.91
CA VAL A 193 2.18 -23.02 -12.84
C VAL A 193 2.18 -24.44 -13.40
N LYS A 194 1.45 -24.69 -14.49
CA LYS A 194 1.44 -25.99 -15.20
C LYS A 194 2.84 -26.42 -15.60
N PHE A 195 3.61 -25.52 -16.19
CA PHE A 195 4.98 -25.84 -16.60
C PHE A 195 5.85 -26.25 -15.42
N LEU A 196 5.88 -25.46 -14.35
CA LEU A 196 6.69 -25.75 -13.17
C LEU A 196 6.22 -27.02 -12.44
N THR A 197 4.92 -27.26 -12.37
CA THR A 197 4.34 -28.49 -11.83
C THR A 197 4.72 -29.72 -12.66
N MET A 198 4.62 -29.65 -13.99
CA MET A 198 4.93 -30.79 -14.86
C MET A 198 6.41 -31.15 -14.85
N GLU A 199 7.30 -30.15 -14.76
CA GLU A 199 8.74 -30.37 -14.86
C GLU A 199 9.39 -30.65 -13.50
N CYS A 200 8.84 -30.13 -12.39
CA CYS A 200 9.48 -30.16 -11.08
C CYS A 200 8.60 -30.69 -9.94
N GLY A 201 7.38 -31.13 -10.23
CA GLY A 201 6.26 -31.26 -9.29
C GLY A 201 6.59 -31.72 -7.88
N GLU A 202 6.92 -33.01 -7.71
CA GLU A 202 7.15 -33.61 -6.38
C GLU A 202 8.35 -32.98 -5.68
N GLY A 203 9.47 -32.77 -6.39
CA GLY A 203 10.69 -32.19 -5.82
C GLY A 203 10.53 -30.75 -5.31
N LEU A 204 9.69 -29.94 -5.95
CA LEU A 204 9.38 -28.58 -5.46
C LEU A 204 8.52 -28.60 -4.19
N LEU A 205 7.59 -29.55 -4.08
CA LEU A 205 6.72 -29.66 -2.92
C LEU A 205 7.49 -30.18 -1.70
N GLU A 206 8.30 -31.23 -1.86
CA GLU A 206 9.15 -31.78 -0.79
C GLU A 206 10.11 -30.70 -0.24
N TYR A 207 10.75 -29.92 -1.13
CA TYR A 207 11.64 -28.83 -0.74
C TYR A 207 10.96 -27.75 0.13
N ALA A 208 9.69 -27.45 -0.15
CA ALA A 208 8.93 -26.45 0.59
C ALA A 208 8.57 -26.89 2.02
N ALA A 209 8.43 -28.20 2.24
CA ALA A 209 8.08 -28.78 3.52
C ALA A 209 9.28 -28.79 4.50
N ASP A 210 10.50 -29.01 4.01
CA ASP A 210 11.63 -29.36 4.86
C ASP A 210 12.48 -28.16 5.34
N GLU A 211 12.66 -27.10 4.54
CA GLU A 211 13.84 -26.23 4.75
C GLU A 211 13.53 -24.72 4.98
N PHE A 212 12.36 -24.19 4.55
CA PHE A 212 12.13 -22.72 4.54
C PHE A 212 10.75 -22.23 5.00
N GLY A 213 9.81 -23.11 5.36
CA GLY A 213 8.47 -22.69 5.82
C GLY A 213 7.69 -21.90 4.75
N PHE A 214 7.90 -22.22 3.47
CA PHE A 214 7.18 -21.58 2.38
C PHE A 214 5.69 -21.89 2.43
N SER A 215 4.85 -20.98 1.94
CA SER A 215 3.41 -21.21 1.87
C SER A 215 3.09 -22.31 0.88
N CYS A 216 2.19 -23.22 1.26
CA CYS A 216 1.62 -24.23 0.36
C CYS A 216 1.09 -23.55 -0.93
N PRO A 217 1.36 -24.10 -2.13
CA PRO A 217 0.92 -23.52 -3.40
C PRO A 217 -0.60 -23.33 -3.47
N LEU A 218 -1.36 -24.35 -3.05
CA LEU A 218 -2.82 -24.30 -3.03
C LEU A 218 -3.35 -23.22 -2.07
N VAL A 219 -2.78 -23.13 -0.87
CA VAL A 219 -3.16 -22.09 0.11
C VAL A 219 -2.88 -20.69 -0.43
N THR A 220 -1.78 -20.52 -1.16
CA THR A 220 -1.44 -19.26 -1.82
C THR A 220 -2.46 -18.93 -2.91
N ALA A 221 -2.85 -19.91 -3.73
CA ALA A 221 -3.86 -19.74 -4.78
C ALA A 221 -5.22 -19.31 -4.19
N ILE A 222 -5.63 -19.95 -3.09
CA ILE A 222 -6.84 -19.61 -2.33
C ILE A 222 -6.74 -18.20 -1.77
N ALA A 223 -5.65 -17.88 -1.06
CA ALA A 223 -5.45 -16.56 -0.48
C ALA A 223 -5.51 -15.47 -1.55
N HIS A 224 -5.11 -15.75 -2.79
CA HIS A 224 -5.16 -14.79 -3.91
C HIS A 224 -6.41 -14.91 -4.80
N GLY A 225 -7.35 -15.81 -4.50
CA GLY A 225 -8.59 -15.98 -5.25
C GLY A 225 -8.42 -16.52 -6.66
N LYS A 226 -7.39 -17.31 -6.93
CA LYS A 226 -7.04 -17.75 -8.27
C LYS A 226 -7.73 -19.07 -8.61
N TRP A 227 -9.02 -18.99 -8.92
CA TRP A 227 -9.87 -20.16 -9.16
C TRP A 227 -9.29 -21.18 -10.15
N GLU A 228 -8.84 -20.74 -11.33
CA GLU A 228 -8.28 -21.64 -12.36
C GLU A 228 -7.02 -22.38 -11.87
N VAL A 229 -6.21 -21.73 -11.04
CA VAL A 229 -5.02 -22.34 -10.42
C VAL A 229 -5.42 -23.31 -9.31
N ILE A 230 -6.46 -22.98 -8.52
CA ILE A 230 -7.00 -23.87 -7.48
C ILE A 230 -7.52 -25.16 -8.12
N GLU A 231 -8.31 -25.06 -9.19
CA GLU A 231 -8.85 -26.21 -9.92
C GLU A 231 -7.72 -27.07 -10.49
N TYR A 232 -6.72 -26.45 -11.11
CA TYR A 232 -5.56 -27.19 -11.64
C TYR A 232 -4.78 -27.92 -10.54
N LEU A 233 -4.41 -27.24 -9.46
CA LEU A 233 -3.64 -27.84 -8.37
C LEU A 233 -4.42 -28.98 -7.68
N ASP A 234 -5.75 -28.88 -7.58
CA ASP A 234 -6.61 -29.97 -7.09
C ASP A 234 -6.61 -31.18 -8.03
N THR A 235 -6.72 -30.96 -9.36
CA THR A 235 -6.74 -32.07 -10.32
C THR A 235 -5.44 -32.87 -10.37
N GLN A 236 -4.32 -32.25 -10.03
CA GLN A 236 -3.00 -32.89 -10.06
C GLN A 236 -2.66 -33.64 -8.77
N ASP A 237 -3.58 -33.67 -7.80
CA ASP A 237 -3.35 -34.21 -6.46
C ASP A 237 -2.04 -33.66 -5.84
N MET A 238 -1.69 -32.40 -6.18
CA MET A 238 -0.49 -31.70 -5.72
C MET A 238 -0.65 -31.22 -4.28
N TYR A 239 -0.99 -32.18 -3.43
CA TYR A 239 -1.07 -32.08 -2.01
C TYR A 239 0.23 -32.64 -1.46
N LEU A 240 0.81 -31.97 -0.47
CA LEU A 240 1.73 -32.64 0.44
C LEU A 240 0.90 -33.71 1.17
N ASP A 241 0.81 -34.92 0.63
CA ASP A 241 0.00 -36.00 1.22
C ASP A 241 0.86 -37.08 1.87
N GLU A 242 0.23 -37.81 2.80
CA GLU A 242 0.73 -38.93 3.64
C GLU A 242 1.26 -38.65 5.06
N SER A 243 1.04 -37.46 5.65
CA SER A 243 0.94 -37.40 7.12
C SER A 243 -0.53 -37.37 7.52
N GLU A 244 -0.90 -38.09 8.59
CA GLU A 244 -2.25 -38.04 9.18
C GLU A 244 -2.69 -36.63 9.64
N ASP A 245 -1.87 -35.61 9.40
CA ASP A 245 -2.10 -34.19 9.62
C ASP A 245 -1.64 -33.38 8.39
N PHE A 246 -2.34 -33.49 7.25
CA PHE A 246 -2.29 -32.46 6.19
C PHE A 246 -2.51 -31.11 6.88
N ASP A 247 -1.47 -30.25 6.96
CA ASP A 247 -1.36 -29.10 7.87
C ASP A 247 -2.72 -28.42 8.07
N ALA A 248 -3.45 -28.87 9.10
CA ALA A 248 -4.84 -28.51 9.30
C ALA A 248 -4.95 -26.98 9.38
N THR A 249 -3.91 -26.36 9.94
CA THR A 249 -3.65 -24.94 10.06
C THR A 249 -3.55 -24.22 8.71
N ALA A 250 -2.95 -24.82 7.68
CA ALA A 250 -2.81 -24.21 6.36
C ALA A 250 -4.17 -24.05 5.66
N LEU A 251 -4.98 -25.11 5.65
CA LEU A 251 -6.31 -25.05 5.03
C LEU A 251 -7.26 -24.15 5.82
N GLU A 252 -7.13 -24.11 7.15
CA GLU A 252 -7.88 -23.18 8.01
C GLU A 252 -7.51 -21.72 7.74
N ARG A 253 -6.22 -21.42 7.57
CA ARG A 253 -5.75 -20.09 7.14
C ARG A 253 -6.29 -19.73 5.76
N ALA A 254 -6.30 -20.69 4.83
CA ALA A 254 -6.84 -20.51 3.49
C ALA A 254 -8.34 -20.20 3.53
N PHE A 255 -9.10 -20.95 4.33
CA PHE A 255 -10.54 -20.74 4.53
C PHE A 255 -10.83 -19.37 5.16
N ALA A 256 -10.07 -18.97 6.19
CA ALA A 256 -10.20 -17.65 6.80
C ALA A 256 -9.83 -16.52 5.82
N SER A 257 -8.79 -16.71 5.01
CA SER A 257 -8.40 -15.73 3.98
C SER A 257 -9.47 -15.58 2.88
N ALA A 258 -10.06 -16.69 2.43
CA ALA A 258 -11.17 -16.66 1.48
C ALA A 258 -12.38 -15.91 2.06
N ALA A 259 -12.69 -16.11 3.34
CA ALA A 259 -13.74 -15.37 4.05
C ALA A 259 -13.44 -13.86 4.15
N GLY A 260 -12.21 -13.51 4.53
CA GLY A 260 -11.72 -12.13 4.56
C GLY A 260 -11.62 -11.45 3.19
N LYS A 261 -11.83 -12.16 2.07
CA LYS A 261 -11.88 -11.60 0.71
C LYS A 261 -13.24 -11.76 0.03
N ASN A 262 -14.26 -12.19 0.77
CA ASN A 262 -15.62 -12.45 0.27
C ASN A 262 -15.69 -13.51 -0.86
N GLN A 263 -14.82 -14.53 -0.82
CA GLN A 263 -14.72 -15.54 -1.88
C GLN A 263 -15.60 -16.75 -1.58
N LEU A 264 -16.92 -16.54 -1.60
CA LEU A 264 -17.92 -17.58 -1.25
C LEU A 264 -17.73 -18.89 -2.02
N GLY A 265 -17.45 -18.82 -3.33
CA GLY A 265 -17.21 -20.02 -4.14
C GLY A 265 -16.04 -20.87 -3.65
N ILE A 266 -14.94 -20.22 -3.23
CA ILE A 266 -13.77 -20.92 -2.66
C ILE A 266 -14.08 -21.45 -1.28
N MET A 267 -14.83 -20.71 -0.45
CA MET A 267 -15.26 -21.20 0.87
C MET A 267 -16.15 -22.45 0.75
N THR A 268 -17.10 -22.46 -0.18
CA THR A 268 -17.96 -23.62 -0.46
C THR A 268 -17.13 -24.79 -0.97
N TYR A 269 -16.22 -24.54 -1.91
CA TYR A 269 -15.29 -25.56 -2.41
C TYR A 269 -14.46 -26.19 -1.28
N LEU A 270 -13.86 -25.38 -0.39
CA LEU A 270 -13.06 -25.88 0.73
C LEU A 270 -13.85 -26.74 1.71
N GLN A 271 -15.13 -26.41 1.95
CA GLN A 271 -16.00 -27.23 2.79
C GLN A 271 -16.32 -28.61 2.19
N THR A 272 -16.24 -28.77 0.86
CA THR A 272 -16.38 -30.10 0.24
C THR A 272 -15.17 -30.99 0.48
N LYS A 273 -14.00 -30.39 0.76
CA LYS A 273 -12.72 -31.08 0.94
C LYS A 273 -12.42 -31.40 2.40
N LYS A 274 -12.71 -30.45 3.31
CA LYS A 274 -12.50 -30.61 4.76
C LYS A 274 -13.71 -30.09 5.52
N LYS A 275 -14.13 -30.84 6.54
CA LYS A 275 -15.02 -30.32 7.57
C LYS A 275 -14.21 -29.49 8.56
N PHE A 276 -14.40 -28.17 8.52
CA PHE A 276 -13.76 -27.26 9.46
C PHE A 276 -14.39 -27.39 10.85
N ASP A 277 -13.53 -27.37 11.87
CA ASP A 277 -13.98 -27.35 13.26
C ASP A 277 -14.50 -25.95 13.62
N ARG A 278 -15.04 -25.83 14.84
CA ARG A 278 -15.55 -24.56 15.36
C ARG A 278 -14.48 -23.46 15.36
N THR A 279 -13.24 -23.79 15.75
CA THR A 279 -12.19 -22.78 15.93
C THR A 279 -11.74 -22.17 14.61
N ALA A 280 -11.71 -22.98 13.55
CA ALA A 280 -11.44 -22.52 12.19
C ALA A 280 -12.55 -21.62 11.64
N ILE A 281 -13.82 -22.00 11.86
CA ILE A 281 -14.97 -21.19 11.42
C ILE A 281 -15.01 -19.86 12.19
N ASP A 282 -14.74 -19.86 13.50
CA ASP A 282 -14.65 -18.65 14.32
C ASP A 282 -13.55 -17.69 13.81
N LYS A 283 -12.38 -18.22 13.42
CA LYS A 283 -11.30 -17.41 12.80
C LYS A 283 -11.73 -16.83 11.46
N ALA A 284 -12.40 -17.62 10.61
CA ALA A 284 -12.90 -17.16 9.33
C ALA A 284 -13.98 -16.08 9.48
N LEU A 285 -14.86 -16.22 10.48
CA LEU A 285 -15.90 -15.23 10.81
C LEU A 285 -15.28 -13.90 11.21
N ASN A 286 -14.31 -13.93 12.13
CA ASN A 286 -13.61 -12.74 12.57
C ASN A 286 -12.85 -12.06 11.42
N SER A 287 -12.23 -12.83 10.53
CA SER A 287 -11.55 -12.31 9.35
C SER A 287 -12.52 -11.67 8.35
N ALA A 288 -13.68 -12.28 8.10
CA ALA A 288 -14.71 -11.70 7.25
C ALA A 288 -15.28 -10.41 7.85
N ALA A 289 -15.52 -10.39 9.16
CA ALA A 289 -16.02 -9.22 9.88
C ALA A 289 -15.01 -8.06 9.87
N SER A 290 -13.72 -8.33 10.11
CA SER A 290 -12.66 -7.30 10.05
C SER A 290 -12.45 -6.69 8.66
N CYS A 291 -12.92 -7.38 7.62
CA CYS A 291 -12.84 -6.91 6.24
C CYS A 291 -14.19 -6.37 5.72
N GLY A 292 -15.22 -6.28 6.58
CA GLY A 292 -16.52 -5.72 6.22
C GLY A 292 -17.39 -6.60 5.31
N HIS A 293 -17.07 -7.90 5.18
CA HIS A 293 -17.73 -8.79 4.23
C HIS A 293 -18.94 -9.51 4.83
N LEU A 294 -20.10 -8.83 4.80
CA LEU A 294 -21.35 -9.33 5.36
C LEU A 294 -21.84 -10.64 4.74
N ASP A 295 -21.63 -10.87 3.44
CA ASP A 295 -22.10 -12.09 2.78
C ASP A 295 -21.31 -13.32 3.27
N SER A 296 -19.99 -13.21 3.41
CA SER A 296 -19.18 -14.24 4.06
C SER A 296 -19.56 -14.46 5.52
N VAL A 297 -19.84 -13.41 6.29
CA VAL A 297 -20.31 -13.54 7.68
C VAL A 297 -21.64 -14.29 7.74
N LYS A 298 -22.61 -13.95 6.89
CA LYS A 298 -23.90 -14.67 6.78
C LYS A 298 -23.69 -16.14 6.43
N TYR A 299 -22.90 -16.40 5.38
CA TYR A 299 -22.57 -17.75 4.94
C TYR A 299 -21.97 -18.60 6.07
N LEU A 300 -21.00 -18.05 6.81
CA LEU A 300 -20.36 -18.75 7.94
C LEU A 300 -21.34 -19.02 9.08
N CYS A 301 -22.20 -18.06 9.42
CA CYS A 301 -23.23 -18.24 10.44
C CYS A 301 -24.33 -19.24 10.07
N ASP A 302 -24.44 -19.60 8.78
CA ASP A 302 -25.46 -20.51 8.27
C ASP A 302 -24.89 -21.91 7.94
N ILE A 303 -23.61 -22.17 8.25
CA ILE A 303 -22.99 -23.51 8.14
C ILE A 303 -23.69 -24.49 9.09
N GLU A 304 -24.10 -25.65 8.56
CA GLU A 304 -24.81 -26.66 9.34
C GLU A 304 -23.94 -27.21 10.49
N GLY A 305 -24.52 -27.23 11.70
CA GLY A 305 -23.84 -27.73 12.91
C GLY A 305 -22.79 -26.78 13.48
N TYR A 306 -22.64 -25.56 12.94
CA TYR A 306 -21.80 -24.53 13.53
C TYR A 306 -22.54 -23.79 14.65
N GLU A 307 -21.94 -23.79 15.84
CA GLU A 307 -22.38 -22.99 16.99
C GLU A 307 -21.40 -21.84 17.25
N LEU A 308 -21.84 -20.62 16.93
CA LEU A 308 -21.09 -19.40 17.16
C LEU A 308 -20.68 -19.28 18.63
N SER A 309 -19.37 -19.12 18.90
CA SER A 309 -18.90 -18.87 20.26
C SER A 309 -19.17 -17.43 20.71
N ALA A 310 -19.38 -17.23 22.01
CA ALA A 310 -19.56 -15.89 22.55
C ALA A 310 -18.35 -14.99 22.27
N ALA A 311 -17.13 -15.53 22.39
CA ALA A 311 -15.90 -14.80 22.08
C ALA A 311 -15.77 -14.44 20.59
N ALA A 312 -16.16 -15.33 19.67
CA ALA A 312 -16.15 -15.03 18.25
C ALA A 312 -17.26 -14.04 17.86
N LEU A 313 -18.45 -14.14 18.48
CA LEU A 313 -19.52 -13.16 18.29
C LEU A 313 -19.08 -11.77 18.74
N ASP A 314 -18.54 -11.67 19.95
CA ASP A 314 -18.04 -10.42 20.54
C ASP A 314 -16.96 -9.79 19.64
N LYS A 315 -15.99 -10.60 19.20
CA LYS A 315 -14.91 -10.11 18.33
C LYS A 315 -15.40 -9.69 16.95
N ALA A 316 -16.29 -10.46 16.33
CA ALA A 316 -16.88 -10.11 15.05
C ALA A 316 -17.74 -8.84 15.16
N PHE A 317 -18.46 -8.67 16.27
CA PHE A 317 -19.30 -7.50 16.54
C PHE A 317 -18.45 -6.23 16.73
N GLU A 318 -17.36 -6.31 17.49
CA GLU A 318 -16.37 -5.24 17.62
C GLU A 318 -15.76 -4.87 16.26
N ASN A 319 -15.30 -5.85 15.49
CA ASN A 319 -14.73 -5.63 14.16
C ASN A 319 -15.73 -4.96 13.20
N ALA A 320 -17.02 -5.36 13.26
CA ALA A 320 -18.08 -4.77 12.46
C ALA A 320 -18.33 -3.29 12.81
N ALA A 321 -18.21 -2.93 14.10
CA ALA A 321 -18.31 -1.55 14.55
C ALA A 321 -17.05 -0.75 14.17
N GLU A 322 -15.87 -1.34 14.24
CA GLU A 322 -14.60 -0.73 13.81
C GLU A 322 -14.58 -0.44 12.29
N ASP A 323 -15.19 -1.30 11.47
CA ASP A 323 -15.35 -1.10 10.02
C ASP A 323 -16.56 -0.21 9.66
N TRP A 324 -17.34 0.21 10.65
CA TRP A 324 -18.53 1.07 10.47
C TRP A 324 -19.65 0.43 9.66
N ASN A 325 -19.75 -0.90 9.72
CA ASN A 325 -20.75 -1.66 8.99
C ASN A 325 -22.02 -1.87 9.84
N LEU A 326 -22.92 -0.87 9.83
CA LEU A 326 -24.16 -0.88 10.63
C LEU A 326 -25.03 -2.13 10.38
N GLU A 327 -25.14 -2.58 9.13
CA GLU A 327 -25.94 -3.75 8.80
C GLU A 327 -25.32 -5.03 9.36
N MET A 328 -23.99 -5.13 9.41
CA MET A 328 -23.30 -6.23 10.06
C MET A 328 -23.45 -6.18 11.58
N VAL A 329 -23.36 -5.00 12.20
CA VAL A 329 -23.63 -4.81 13.65
C VAL A 329 -25.06 -5.26 13.99
N LYS A 330 -26.06 -4.84 13.20
CA LYS A 330 -27.47 -5.27 13.36
C LYS A 330 -27.61 -6.78 13.22
N PHE A 331 -26.97 -7.38 12.20
CA PHE A 331 -27.01 -8.82 11.95
C PHE A 331 -26.40 -9.64 13.09
N LEU A 332 -25.15 -9.33 13.47
CA LEU A 332 -24.43 -10.02 14.54
C LEU A 332 -25.12 -9.84 15.88
N GLY A 333 -25.61 -8.63 16.18
CA GLY A 333 -26.38 -8.35 17.39
C GLY A 333 -27.74 -9.08 17.46
N GLY A 334 -28.18 -9.73 16.38
CA GLY A 334 -29.35 -10.62 16.35
C GLY A 334 -29.00 -12.12 16.40
N LYS A 335 -27.73 -12.51 16.22
CA LYS A 335 -27.29 -13.91 16.22
C LYS A 335 -27.02 -14.48 17.62
N GLY A 336 -26.81 -13.63 18.63
CA GLY A 336 -26.58 -14.06 20.00
C GLY A 336 -26.50 -12.90 20.98
N ASN A 337 -26.14 -13.22 22.23
CA ASN A 337 -25.94 -12.22 23.27
C ASN A 337 -24.50 -11.69 23.23
N VAL A 338 -24.34 -10.46 22.74
CA VAL A 338 -23.06 -9.74 22.75
C VAL A 338 -22.77 -9.28 24.17
N SER A 339 -21.53 -9.42 24.63
CA SER A 339 -21.15 -9.01 25.98
C SER A 339 -21.23 -7.48 26.18
N ARG A 340 -21.44 -7.06 27.43
CA ARG A 340 -21.43 -5.63 27.79
C ARG A 340 -20.11 -4.97 27.39
N ALA A 341 -18.98 -5.64 27.60
CA ALA A 341 -17.67 -5.13 27.24
C ALA A 341 -17.58 -4.83 25.74
N SER A 342 -17.96 -5.80 24.89
CA SER A 342 -17.93 -5.63 23.43
C SER A 342 -18.93 -4.59 22.93
N ILE A 343 -20.09 -4.43 23.57
CA ILE A 343 -21.03 -3.33 23.25
C ILE A 343 -20.40 -1.97 23.55
N ASN A 344 -19.67 -1.83 24.67
CA ASN A 344 -18.97 -0.59 25.02
C ASN A 344 -17.82 -0.31 24.06
N THR A 345 -16.99 -1.31 23.75
CA THR A 345 -15.90 -1.18 22.77
C THR A 345 -16.43 -0.82 21.38
N ALA A 346 -17.54 -1.43 20.93
CA ALA A 346 -18.21 -1.05 19.69
C ALA A 346 -18.72 0.40 19.73
N PHE A 347 -19.23 0.86 20.87
CA PHE A 347 -19.69 2.23 21.06
C PHE A 347 -18.53 3.24 21.03
N GLU A 348 -17.39 2.91 21.63
CA GLU A 348 -16.13 3.68 21.53
C GLU A 348 -15.67 3.81 20.07
N TYR A 349 -15.66 2.71 19.31
CA TYR A 349 -15.32 2.76 17.88
C TYR A 349 -16.28 3.65 17.09
N ALA A 350 -17.59 3.57 17.37
CA ALA A 350 -18.61 4.42 16.74
C ALA A 350 -18.50 5.92 17.12
N MET A 351 -17.89 6.25 18.27
CA MET A 351 -17.58 7.64 18.64
C MET A 351 -16.28 8.15 18.00
N ASN A 352 -15.31 7.27 17.81
CA ASN A 352 -13.93 7.62 17.43
C ASN A 352 -13.64 7.61 15.92
N GLU A 353 -14.57 7.20 15.05
CA GLU A 353 -14.46 7.52 13.62
C GLU A 353 -15.30 8.76 13.28
N PRO A 354 -14.60 9.82 12.90
CA PRO A 354 -15.16 10.92 12.16
C PRO A 354 -14.36 11.10 10.88
N GLY A 355 -14.75 10.37 9.85
CA GLY A 355 -14.21 10.53 8.51
C GLY A 355 -15.14 11.37 7.65
N ILE A 356 -14.70 12.59 7.31
CA ILE A 356 -15.06 13.31 6.06
C ILE A 356 -14.95 12.39 4.81
N PHE A 357 -14.42 11.17 4.94
CA PHE A 357 -14.08 10.23 3.90
C PHE A 357 -14.90 8.93 3.87
N ARG A 358 -15.84 8.62 4.79
CA ARG A 358 -16.52 7.30 4.75
C ARG A 358 -18.03 7.23 5.04
N GLY A 359 -18.70 8.25 5.55
CA GLY A 359 -20.15 8.15 5.82
C GLY A 359 -20.86 9.49 6.00
N LYS A 360 -22.19 9.48 5.95
CA LYS A 360 -23.01 10.65 6.33
C LYS A 360 -23.08 10.71 7.86
N ALA A 361 -23.19 11.91 8.43
CA ALA A 361 -23.42 12.12 9.86
C ALA A 361 -24.58 11.27 10.41
N ASP A 362 -25.60 11.05 9.58
CA ASP A 362 -26.77 10.23 9.87
C ASP A 362 -26.41 8.78 10.23
N ASP A 363 -25.40 8.21 9.56
CA ASP A 363 -24.99 6.81 9.74
C ASP A 363 -24.30 6.61 11.11
N GLN A 364 -23.45 7.58 11.51
CA GLN A 364 -22.82 7.60 12.85
C GLN A 364 -23.89 7.65 13.94
N LEU A 365 -24.82 8.58 13.79
CA LEU A 365 -25.88 8.77 14.78
C LEU A 365 -26.81 7.55 14.86
N GLU A 366 -27.13 6.91 13.72
CA GLU A 366 -27.92 5.68 13.69
C GLU A 366 -27.19 4.53 14.39
N MET A 367 -25.88 4.37 14.15
CA MET A 367 -25.07 3.35 14.82
C MET A 367 -25.01 3.57 16.33
N LEU A 368 -24.74 4.79 16.79
CA LEU A 368 -24.72 5.13 18.22
C LEU A 368 -26.09 4.89 18.87
N LYS A 369 -27.19 5.26 18.19
CA LYS A 369 -28.55 4.97 18.67
C LYS A 369 -28.82 3.47 18.75
N HIS A 370 -28.39 2.70 17.76
CA HIS A 370 -28.55 1.25 17.75
C HIS A 370 -27.78 0.59 18.91
N LEU A 371 -26.51 0.93 19.08
CA LEU A 371 -25.68 0.40 20.16
C LEU A 371 -26.21 0.81 21.54
N HIS A 372 -26.62 2.07 21.71
CA HIS A 372 -27.25 2.54 22.94
C HIS A 372 -28.53 1.75 23.26
N SER A 373 -29.35 1.44 22.26
CA SER A 373 -30.61 0.69 22.44
C SER A 373 -30.43 -0.71 23.04
N LYS A 374 -29.21 -1.27 22.99
CA LYS A 374 -28.85 -2.53 23.66
C LYS A 374 -28.72 -2.38 25.20
N GLY A 375 -28.78 -1.16 25.73
CA GLY A 375 -28.93 -0.87 27.17
C GLY A 375 -27.70 -1.14 28.04
N CYS A 376 -26.52 -1.26 27.43
CA CYS A 376 -25.30 -1.74 28.08
C CYS A 376 -24.15 -0.72 28.10
N ILE A 377 -24.41 0.56 27.76
CA ILE A 377 -23.37 1.58 27.68
C ILE A 377 -23.01 2.10 29.08
N ASP A 378 -21.73 2.02 29.42
CA ASP A 378 -21.15 2.58 30.64
C ASP A 378 -21.06 4.11 30.49
N PRO A 379 -21.55 4.90 31.46
CA PRO A 379 -21.51 6.36 31.36
C PRO A 379 -20.08 6.94 31.24
N GLU A 380 -19.09 6.21 31.75
CA GLU A 380 -17.67 6.58 31.68
C GLU A 380 -17.16 6.62 30.24
N VAL A 381 -17.58 5.67 29.40
CA VAL A 381 -17.23 5.58 27.97
C VAL A 381 -17.59 6.87 27.23
N ILE A 382 -18.81 7.37 27.44
CA ILE A 382 -19.26 8.64 26.84
C ILE A 382 -18.39 9.80 27.36
N SER A 383 -18.10 9.82 28.66
CA SER A 383 -17.42 10.94 29.31
C SER A 383 -15.94 11.06 28.91
N GLU A 384 -15.25 9.93 28.71
CA GLU A 384 -13.84 9.89 28.33
C GLU A 384 -13.63 10.43 26.90
N ASP A 385 -14.52 10.05 25.98
CA ASP A 385 -14.42 10.37 24.56
C ASP A 385 -15.20 11.63 24.13
N PHE A 386 -16.06 12.20 24.99
CA PHE A 386 -16.88 13.37 24.64
C PHE A 386 -16.06 14.53 24.05
N ALA A 387 -14.88 14.81 24.63
CA ALA A 387 -14.02 15.89 24.14
C ALA A 387 -13.35 15.58 22.79
N HIS A 388 -13.19 14.30 22.44
CA HIS A 388 -12.76 13.86 21.12
C HIS A 388 -13.90 14.01 20.10
N VAL A 389 -15.11 13.59 20.46
CA VAL A 389 -16.31 13.76 19.62
C VAL A 389 -16.56 15.24 19.32
N ALA A 390 -16.52 16.10 20.34
CA ALA A 390 -16.70 17.55 20.16
C ALA A 390 -15.64 18.19 19.24
N ARG A 391 -14.48 17.54 19.08
CA ARG A 391 -13.43 17.99 18.17
C ARG A 391 -13.77 17.68 16.70
N ASN A 392 -14.28 16.49 16.45
CA ASN A 392 -14.21 15.89 15.12
C ASN A 392 -15.58 15.50 14.52
N CYS A 393 -16.63 15.39 15.33
CA CYS A 393 -17.94 14.94 14.89
C CYS A 393 -18.91 16.09 14.64
N HIS A 394 -20.02 15.79 13.95
CA HIS A 394 -21.12 16.72 13.75
C HIS A 394 -21.84 17.07 15.04
N VAL A 395 -22.45 18.27 15.08
CA VAL A 395 -23.18 18.77 16.25
C VAL A 395 -24.28 17.82 16.70
N ASP A 396 -25.01 17.16 15.79
CA ASP A 396 -26.07 16.21 16.13
C ASP A 396 -25.58 15.02 16.98
N VAL A 397 -24.35 14.55 16.74
CA VAL A 397 -23.73 13.49 17.53
C VAL A 397 -23.32 14.02 18.91
N VAL A 398 -22.75 15.22 18.97
CA VAL A 398 -22.39 15.87 20.24
C VAL A 398 -23.63 16.12 21.09
N GLU A 399 -24.71 16.63 20.50
CA GLU A 399 -26.01 16.85 21.13
C GLU A 399 -26.59 15.56 21.68
N TYR A 400 -26.59 14.50 20.86
CA TYR A 400 -27.05 13.19 21.27
C TYR A 400 -26.26 12.67 22.47
N LEU A 401 -24.93 12.62 22.39
CA LEU A 401 -24.09 12.14 23.48
C LEU A 401 -24.23 12.99 24.75
N TYR A 402 -24.33 14.32 24.61
CA TYR A 402 -24.55 15.21 25.75
C TYR A 402 -25.89 14.93 26.45
N SER A 403 -26.96 14.72 25.67
CA SER A 403 -28.27 14.39 26.22
C SER A 403 -28.27 13.03 26.93
N THR A 404 -27.64 12.01 26.34
CA THR A 404 -27.62 10.66 26.88
C THR A 404 -26.62 10.45 28.01
N GLY A 405 -25.50 11.19 28.00
CA GLY A 405 -24.42 11.14 28.98
C GLY A 405 -24.50 12.27 30.02
N SER A 406 -25.63 12.96 30.13
CA SER A 406 -25.81 14.15 30.97
C SER A 406 -25.46 13.93 32.45
N THR A 407 -25.49 12.69 32.95
CA THR A 407 -25.10 12.35 34.32
C THR A 407 -23.60 12.12 34.51
N SER A 408 -22.85 11.80 33.45
CA SER A 408 -21.39 11.52 33.51
C SER A 408 -20.53 12.64 32.94
N ILE A 409 -21.09 13.50 32.10
CA ILE A 409 -20.37 14.62 31.50
C ILE A 409 -20.26 15.76 32.52
N SER A 410 -19.10 15.89 33.16
CA SER A 410 -18.80 16.97 34.10
C SER A 410 -18.52 18.30 33.38
N SER A 411 -18.54 19.41 34.14
CA SER A 411 -18.18 20.73 33.62
C SER A 411 -16.80 20.76 32.96
N ASP A 412 -15.84 20.05 33.54
CA ASP A 412 -14.46 20.01 33.05
C ASP A 412 -14.35 19.31 31.69
N ILE A 413 -15.20 18.29 31.48
CA ILE A 413 -15.30 17.57 30.20
C ILE A 413 -15.94 18.47 29.14
N VAL A 414 -17.01 19.20 29.47
CA VAL A 414 -17.63 20.20 28.58
C VAL A 414 -16.62 21.28 28.21
N GLU A 415 -15.87 21.81 29.19
CA GLU A 415 -14.83 22.81 28.92
C GLU A 415 -13.71 22.26 28.03
N LYS A 416 -13.29 21.00 28.23
CA LYS A 416 -12.30 20.34 27.39
C LYS A 416 -12.83 20.19 25.96
N GLY A 417 -14.08 19.77 25.79
CA GLY A 417 -14.76 19.69 24.50
C GLY A 417 -14.83 21.05 23.80
N PHE A 418 -15.26 22.10 24.50
CA PHE A 418 -15.33 23.47 23.98
C PHE A 418 -13.97 23.96 23.49
N ARG A 419 -12.89 23.73 24.26
CA ARG A 419 -11.53 24.09 23.83
C ARG A 419 -11.05 23.31 22.60
N LYS A 420 -11.57 22.09 22.38
CA LYS A 420 -11.23 21.27 21.20
C LYS A 420 -12.04 21.70 19.98
N ALA A 421 -13.34 21.94 20.12
CA ALA A 421 -14.22 22.44 19.06
C ALA A 421 -13.75 23.82 18.54
N THR A 422 -13.41 24.74 19.44
CA THR A 422 -12.88 26.07 19.08
C THR A 422 -11.53 25.98 18.35
N ARG A 423 -10.70 24.97 18.69
CA ARG A 423 -9.40 24.75 18.04
C ARG A 423 -9.55 24.29 16.59
N GLU A 424 -10.56 23.50 16.28
CA GLU A 424 -10.82 22.99 14.92
C GLU A 424 -11.81 23.86 14.14
N ASN A 425 -12.25 24.99 14.71
CA ASN A 425 -13.20 25.92 14.11
C ASN A 425 -14.57 25.28 13.78
N SER A 426 -15.01 24.32 14.61
CA SER A 426 -16.31 23.64 14.51
C SER A 426 -17.42 24.51 15.14
N ILE A 427 -17.93 25.49 14.38
CA ILE A 427 -18.80 26.56 14.89
C ILE A 427 -20.09 26.03 15.52
N GLU A 428 -20.75 25.06 14.88
CA GLU A 428 -22.01 24.50 15.34
C GLU A 428 -21.85 23.81 16.70
N VAL A 429 -20.73 23.11 16.90
CA VAL A 429 -20.40 22.48 18.20
C VAL A 429 -20.02 23.53 19.25
N VAL A 430 -19.28 24.58 18.87
CA VAL A 430 -18.96 25.70 19.76
C VAL A 430 -20.24 26.40 20.22
N GLU A 431 -21.18 26.61 19.32
CA GLU A 431 -22.49 27.20 19.59
C GLU A 431 -23.31 26.35 20.56
N PHE A 432 -23.45 25.05 20.26
CA PHE A 432 -24.13 24.12 21.15
C PHE A 432 -23.52 24.12 22.55
N LEU A 433 -22.21 23.91 22.66
CA LEU A 433 -21.52 23.83 23.95
C LEU A 433 -21.58 25.15 24.72
N TYR A 434 -21.52 26.30 24.06
CA TYR A 434 -21.72 27.61 24.68
C TYR A 434 -23.13 27.72 25.29
N ASN A 435 -24.15 27.33 24.51
CA ASN A 435 -25.55 27.40 24.91
C ASN A 435 -25.92 26.45 26.06
N THR A 436 -25.08 25.46 26.40
CA THR A 436 -25.24 24.65 27.63
C THR A 436 -25.11 25.48 28.91
N GLY A 437 -24.46 26.66 28.85
CA GLY A 437 -24.21 27.53 30.01
C GLY A 437 -23.15 27.03 30.98
N VAL A 438 -22.51 25.89 30.69
CA VAL A 438 -21.49 25.27 31.54
C VAL A 438 -20.10 25.88 31.33
N VAL A 439 -19.83 26.41 30.14
CA VAL A 439 -18.51 26.94 29.76
C VAL A 439 -18.18 28.21 30.54
N SER A 440 -17.03 28.24 31.24
CA SER A 440 -16.66 29.39 32.04
C SER A 440 -16.25 30.62 31.21
N PRO A 441 -16.42 31.85 31.74
CA PRO A 441 -15.96 33.08 31.09
C PRO A 441 -14.46 33.08 30.74
N LYS A 442 -13.63 32.40 31.55
CA LYS A 442 -12.19 32.26 31.30
C LYS A 442 -11.90 31.41 30.06
N SER A 443 -12.65 30.32 29.88
CA SER A 443 -12.55 29.45 28.70
C SER A 443 -13.00 30.19 27.43
N ILE A 444 -14.04 31.03 27.53
CA ILE A 444 -14.51 31.89 26.43
C ILE A 444 -13.44 32.93 26.05
N GLU A 445 -12.84 33.60 27.04
CA GLU A 445 -11.74 34.56 26.83
C GLU A 445 -10.55 33.90 26.11
N ASP A 446 -10.09 32.75 26.61
CA ASP A 446 -8.96 32.01 26.04
C ASP A 446 -9.25 31.53 24.61
N ALA A 447 -10.47 31.03 24.35
CA ALA A 447 -10.91 30.65 23.02
C ALA A 447 -10.88 31.82 22.04
N PHE A 448 -11.41 32.98 22.43
CA PHE A 448 -11.40 34.19 21.58
C PHE A 448 -9.97 34.65 21.26
N LEU A 449 -9.08 34.72 22.26
CA LEU A 449 -7.70 35.14 22.06
C LEU A 449 -6.91 34.16 21.19
N LYS A 450 -7.16 32.85 21.34
CA LYS A 450 -6.53 31.81 20.50
C LYS A 450 -7.05 31.86 19.07
N ALA A 451 -8.37 32.00 18.86
CA ALA A 451 -8.96 32.20 17.54
C ALA A 451 -8.37 33.45 16.85
N ALA A 452 -8.21 34.56 17.58
CA ALA A 452 -7.57 35.78 17.08
C ALA A 452 -6.12 35.53 16.62
N SER A 453 -5.33 34.76 17.38
CA SER A 453 -3.94 34.44 17.00
C SER A 453 -3.82 33.60 15.72
N ARG A 454 -4.84 32.79 15.40
CA ARG A 454 -4.90 31.93 14.21
C ARG A 454 -5.60 32.60 13.02
N GLY A 455 -6.42 33.60 13.33
CA GLY A 455 -7.29 34.28 12.39
C GLY A 455 -8.56 33.51 12.06
N ASP A 456 -9.09 32.77 13.03
CA ASP A 456 -10.34 32.03 12.92
C ASP A 456 -11.53 32.98 13.16
N LEU A 457 -11.84 33.79 12.14
CA LEU A 457 -12.82 34.87 12.25
C LEU A 457 -14.24 34.39 12.58
N TYR A 458 -14.61 33.17 12.18
CA TYR A 458 -15.93 32.61 12.45
C TYR A 458 -16.16 32.36 13.95
N VAL A 459 -15.21 31.71 14.64
CA VAL A 459 -15.29 31.53 16.10
C VAL A 459 -15.28 32.89 16.79
N MET A 460 -14.45 33.82 16.33
CA MET A 460 -14.40 35.17 16.90
C MET A 460 -15.73 35.90 16.76
N GLU A 461 -16.36 35.85 15.58
CA GLU A 461 -17.65 36.49 15.31
C GLU A 461 -18.78 35.88 16.12
N TYR A 462 -18.86 34.54 16.15
CA TYR A 462 -19.85 33.85 16.96
C TYR A 462 -19.71 34.23 18.43
N LEU A 463 -18.52 34.06 19.02
CA LEU A 463 -18.31 34.40 20.43
C LEU A 463 -18.65 35.87 20.70
N PHE A 464 -18.25 36.79 19.82
CA PHE A 464 -18.58 38.23 19.94
C PHE A 464 -20.10 38.47 19.99
N SER A 465 -20.88 37.76 19.19
CA SER A 465 -22.33 37.88 19.13
C SER A 465 -23.04 37.38 20.40
N CYS A 466 -22.40 36.53 21.20
CA CYS A 466 -23.01 35.93 22.39
C CYS A 466 -23.14 36.86 23.61
N GLY A 467 -22.86 38.16 23.48
CA GLY A 467 -23.18 39.17 24.50
C GLY A 467 -22.30 39.16 25.76
N CYS A 468 -21.16 38.46 25.76
CA CYS A 468 -20.17 38.59 26.83
C CYS A 468 -19.63 40.03 26.91
N LYS A 469 -19.08 40.46 28.05
CA LYS A 469 -18.46 41.80 28.21
C LYS A 469 -17.18 41.92 27.36
N PHE A 470 -17.32 42.11 26.06
CA PHE A 470 -16.23 42.06 25.08
C PHE A 470 -15.31 43.27 25.08
N GLN A 471 -15.64 44.37 25.77
CA GLN A 471 -14.78 45.56 25.81
C GLN A 471 -13.36 45.22 26.31
N SER A 472 -13.27 44.50 27.43
CA SER A 472 -11.99 44.09 28.01
C SER A 472 -11.27 43.03 27.16
N LEU A 473 -12.02 42.20 26.42
CA LEU A 473 -11.48 41.17 25.53
C LEU A 473 -10.92 41.75 24.24
N LEU A 474 -11.64 42.71 23.64
CA LEU A 474 -11.20 43.50 22.49
C LEU A 474 -9.90 44.23 22.82
N GLU A 475 -9.84 44.92 23.97
CA GLU A 475 -8.64 45.60 24.45
C GLU A 475 -7.47 44.62 24.64
N LYS A 476 -7.69 43.49 25.34
CA LYS A 476 -6.65 42.47 25.55
C LYS A 476 -6.15 41.85 24.23
N ALA A 477 -7.04 41.64 23.25
CA ALA A 477 -6.67 41.14 21.94
C ALA A 477 -5.83 42.18 21.17
N LEU A 478 -6.29 43.44 21.14
CA LEU A 478 -5.59 44.55 20.47
C LEU A 478 -4.22 44.84 21.09
N CYS A 479 -4.03 44.64 22.40
CA CYS A 479 -2.72 44.74 23.05
C CYS A 479 -1.66 43.78 22.47
N LYS A 480 -2.06 42.72 21.76
CA LYS A 480 -1.16 41.79 21.05
C LYS A 480 -0.96 42.17 19.57
N HIS A 481 -1.12 43.45 19.21
CA HIS A 481 -1.14 43.95 17.83
C HIS A 481 0.02 43.47 16.93
N SER A 482 1.21 43.22 17.48
CA SER A 482 2.38 42.78 16.71
C SER A 482 2.35 41.30 16.29
N SER A 483 1.49 40.47 16.90
CA SER A 483 1.40 39.02 16.62
C SER A 483 0.10 38.60 15.93
N LEU A 484 -0.80 39.55 15.63
CA LEU A 484 -2.10 39.27 15.03
C LEU A 484 -2.07 39.39 13.49
N PRO A 485 -2.78 38.50 12.77
CA PRO A 485 -2.95 38.64 11.32
C PRO A 485 -3.67 39.95 10.93
N PRO A 486 -3.34 40.58 9.79
CA PRO A 486 -3.98 41.85 9.36
C PRO A 486 -5.51 41.81 9.29
N ARG A 487 -6.08 40.68 8.85
CA ARG A 487 -7.54 40.44 8.80
C ARG A 487 -8.20 40.51 10.17
N VAL A 488 -7.51 40.03 11.20
CA VAL A 488 -7.99 40.03 12.59
C VAL A 488 -7.95 41.43 13.16
N LEU A 489 -6.88 42.18 12.89
CA LEU A 489 -6.78 43.59 13.30
C LEU A 489 -7.89 44.45 12.69
N LEU A 490 -8.22 44.22 11.42
CA LEU A 490 -9.34 44.91 10.76
C LEU A 490 -10.67 44.55 11.43
N PHE A 491 -10.93 43.25 11.67
CA PHE A 491 -12.12 42.77 12.37
C PHE A 491 -12.25 43.39 13.77
N LEU A 492 -11.17 43.38 14.57
CA LEU A 492 -11.18 43.92 15.94
C LEU A 492 -11.45 45.43 15.96
N LYS A 493 -10.85 46.20 15.03
CA LYS A 493 -11.10 47.65 14.91
C LYS A 493 -12.54 47.95 14.51
N GLN A 494 -13.09 47.22 13.54
CA GLN A 494 -14.49 47.35 13.13
C GLN A 494 -15.45 47.06 14.29
N LYS A 495 -15.23 45.98 15.03
CA LYS A 495 -16.08 45.64 16.18
C LYS A 495 -15.89 46.65 17.33
N GLN A 496 -14.70 47.21 17.55
CA GLN A 496 -14.46 48.26 18.55
C GLN A 496 -15.26 49.54 18.25
N GLU A 497 -15.34 49.96 16.99
CA GLU A 497 -16.15 51.12 16.57
C GLU A 497 -17.66 50.89 16.83
N ILE A 498 -18.14 49.66 16.61
CA ILE A 498 -19.54 49.29 16.85
C ILE A 498 -19.89 49.31 18.34
N THR A 499 -19.00 48.87 19.24
CA THR A 499 -19.26 48.84 20.69
C THR A 499 -19.18 50.23 21.35
N LEU A 500 -18.66 51.25 20.63
CA LEU A 500 -18.54 52.63 21.11
C LEU A 500 -19.71 53.53 20.67
N MET A 501 -20.55 53.07 19.73
CA MET A 501 -21.83 53.69 19.35
C MET A 501 -22.97 53.14 20.20
#